data_AF-A0A521MMD9-F1
#
_entry.id   AF-A0A521MMD9-F1
#
_cell.length_a   1.000
_cell.length_b   1.000
_cell.length_c   1.000
_cell.angle_alpha   90.00
_cell.angle_beta   90.00
_cell.angle_gamma   90.00
#
_symmetry.space_group_name_H-M   'P 1'
#
loop_
_entity.id
_entity.type
_entity.pdbx_description
1 polymer ?
#
loop_
_entity_poly.entity_id
_entity_poly.type
_entity_poly.pdbx_seq_one_letter_code
_entity_poly.pdbx_strand_id
1 'polypeptide(L)'
;MSDGRSLIQQRIALGRRRTIGLVIVVASAVLLGVEVALIVIDSSDSAFRWFTAVMMLVWLAVGISQVVVAERRRRRFEAERGRDAGKQEPVR
;
A
#
# COMPACT_ATOMS: atom_id res chain seq x y z
N MET A 1 -16.41 14.68 20.48
CA MET A 1 -15.94 15.58 19.41
C MET A 1 -15.53 14.76 18.21
N SER A 2 -16.41 14.60 17.21
CA SER A 2 -16.01 14.11 15.91
C SER A 2 -15.45 15.30 15.13
N ASP A 3 -14.13 15.37 14.97
CA ASP A 3 -13.50 16.36 14.09
C ASP A 3 -14.21 16.34 12.72
N GLY A 4 -14.63 17.50 12.24
CA GLY A 4 -15.65 17.72 11.20
C GLY A 4 -15.36 17.22 9.77
N ARG A 5 -14.75 16.05 9.59
CA ARG A 5 -14.62 15.39 8.28
C ARG A 5 -15.85 14.58 7.93
N SER A 6 -16.42 14.85 6.76
CA SER A 6 -17.57 14.11 6.23
C SER A 6 -17.24 12.62 6.04
N LEU A 7 -18.26 11.76 6.15
CA LEU A 7 -18.13 10.30 5.94
C LEU A 7 -17.50 9.96 4.59
N ILE A 8 -17.80 10.78 3.57
CA ILE A 8 -17.21 10.67 2.22
C ILE A 8 -15.71 10.94 2.27
N GLN A 9 -15.26 12.01 2.92
CA GLN A 9 -13.83 12.31 3.06
C GLN A 9 -13.08 11.23 3.83
N GLN A 10 -13.70 10.64 4.86
CA GLN A 10 -13.12 9.52 5.61
C GLN A 10 -12.95 8.29 4.73
N ARG A 11 -13.95 7.94 3.92
CA ARG A 11 -13.89 6.82 2.97
C ARG A 11 -12.85 7.05 1.87
N ILE A 12 -12.76 8.26 1.32
CA ILE A 12 -11.73 8.63 0.33
C ILE A 12 -10.33 8.51 0.94
N ALA A 13 -10.12 8.98 2.17
CA ALA A 13 -8.83 8.88 2.84
C ALA A 13 -8.41 7.41 3.08
N LEU A 14 -9.36 6.54 3.44
CA LEU A 14 -9.14 5.09 3.55
C LEU A 14 -8.76 4.47 2.21
N GLY A 15 -9.50 4.81 1.15
CA GLY A 15 -9.21 4.36 -0.21
C GLY A 15 -7.82 4.77 -0.68
N ARG A 16 -7.45 6.04 -0.48
CA ARG A 16 -6.14 6.57 -0.86
C ARG A 16 -4.99 5.84 -0.17
N ARG A 17 -5.10 5.55 1.14
CA ARG A 17 -4.08 4.78 1.87
C ARG A 17 -3.88 3.37 1.29
N ARG A 18 -4.99 2.69 0.93
CA ARG A 18 -4.92 1.38 0.28
C ARG A 18 -4.25 1.47 -1.09
N THR A 19 -4.61 2.46 -1.90
CA THR A 19 -4.00 2.68 -3.22
C THR A 19 -2.50 2.96 -3.11
N ILE A 20 -2.08 3.84 -2.19
CA ILE A 20 -0.66 4.13 -1.95
C ILE A 20 0.08 2.85 -1.53
N GLY A 21 -0.46 2.10 -0.57
CA GLY A 21 0.14 0.83 -0.15
C GLY A 21 0.29 -0.15 -1.31
N LEU A 22 -0.72 -0.25 -2.18
CA LEU A 22 -0.69 -1.14 -3.35
C LEU A 22 0.33 -0.70 -4.40
N VAL A 23 0.45 0.61 -4.65
CA VAL A 23 1.49 1.17 -5.53
C VAL A 23 2.89 0.85 -5.01
N ILE A 24 3.12 1.03 -3.70
CA ILE A 24 4.40 0.68 -3.07
C ILE A 24 4.69 -0.81 -3.24
N VAL A 25 3.71 -1.69 -2.96
CA VAL A 25 3.88 -3.14 -3.13
C VAL A 25 4.27 -3.50 -4.56
N VAL A 26 3.56 -2.99 -5.56
CA VAL A 26 3.83 -3.29 -6.97
C VAL A 26 5.21 -2.77 -7.37
N ALA A 27 5.53 -1.52 -7.05
CA ALA A 27 6.82 -0.92 -7.38
C ALA A 27 7.98 -1.67 -6.73
N SER A 28 7.89 -1.96 -5.43
CA SER A 28 8.93 -2.69 -4.70
C SER A 28 9.11 -4.13 -5.20
N ALA A 29 8.02 -4.82 -5.55
CA ALA A 29 8.10 -6.17 -6.10
C ALA A 29 8.80 -6.20 -7.47
N VAL A 30 8.48 -5.24 -8.34
CA VAL A 30 9.15 -5.09 -9.65
C VAL A 30 10.63 -4.79 -9.48
N LEU A 31 10.98 -3.81 -8.65
CA LEU A 31 12.37 -3.42 -8.42
C LEU A 31 13.18 -4.55 -7.78
N LEU A 32 12.60 -5.28 -6.82
CA LEU A 32 13.24 -6.45 -6.23
C LEU A 32 13.52 -7.53 -7.29
N GLY A 33 12.57 -7.78 -8.19
CA GLY A 33 12.75 -8.72 -9.30
C GLY A 33 13.90 -8.32 -10.23
N VAL A 34 14.01 -7.02 -10.54
CA VAL A 34 15.13 -6.48 -11.32
C VAL A 34 16.46 -6.67 -10.61
N GLU A 35 16.55 -6.35 -9.32
CA GLU A 35 17.78 -6.53 -8.54
C GLU A 35 18.22 -7.99 -8.49
N VAL A 36 17.29 -8.92 -8.26
CA VAL A 36 17.59 -10.35 -8.27
C VAL A 36 18.10 -10.80 -9.65
N ALA A 37 17.45 -10.37 -10.74
CA ALA A 37 17.91 -10.69 -12.09
C ALA A 37 19.32 -10.14 -12.37
N LEU A 38 19.58 -8.91 -11.93
CA LEU A 38 20.88 -8.26 -12.05
C LEU A 38 21.96 -9.02 -11.27
N ILE A 39 21.71 -9.41 -10.01
CA ILE A 39 22.63 -10.21 -9.20
C ILE A 39 22.99 -11.55 -9.90
N VAL A 40 22.02 -12.17 -10.57
CA VAL A 40 22.21 -13.43 -11.29
C VAL A 40 23.04 -13.25 -12.58
N ILE A 41 22.84 -12.14 -13.30
CA ILE A 41 23.54 -11.86 -14.57
C ILE A 41 24.97 -11.39 -14.34
N ASP A 42 25.18 -10.55 -13.32
CA ASP A 42 26.47 -9.91 -13.04
C ASP A 42 26.66 -9.71 -11.53
N SER A 43 27.68 -10.38 -10.99
CA SER A 43 28.03 -10.37 -9.57
C SER A 43 29.14 -9.37 -9.21
N SER A 44 29.66 -8.61 -10.18
CA SER A 44 30.81 -7.72 -10.00
C SER A 44 30.59 -6.67 -8.89
N ASP A 45 29.35 -6.24 -8.67
CA ASP A 45 28.96 -5.28 -7.64
C ASP A 45 27.89 -5.85 -6.67
N SER A 46 28.07 -7.11 -6.29
CA SER A 46 27.07 -7.90 -5.54
C SER A 46 26.69 -7.30 -4.18
N ALA A 47 27.61 -6.67 -3.45
CA ALA A 47 27.33 -6.12 -2.12
C ALA A 47 26.30 -4.96 -2.17
N PHE A 48 26.47 -4.02 -3.10
CA PHE A 48 25.53 -2.91 -3.28
C PHE A 48 24.14 -3.42 -3.71
N ARG A 49 24.09 -4.40 -4.62
CA ARG A 49 22.84 -5.00 -5.11
C ARG A 49 22.09 -5.77 -4.03
N TRP A 50 22.80 -6.49 -3.16
CA TRP A 50 22.17 -7.13 -2.00
C TRP A 50 21.61 -6.09 -1.02
N PHE A 51 22.30 -4.98 -0.80
CA PHE A 51 21.80 -3.88 0.02
C PHE A 51 20.51 -3.28 -0.56
N THR A 52 20.48 -2.97 -1.87
CA THR A 52 19.27 -2.43 -2.51
C THR A 52 18.13 -3.45 -2.52
N ALA A 53 18.40 -4.74 -2.74
CA ALA A 53 17.40 -5.81 -2.64
C ALA A 53 16.78 -5.89 -1.23
N VAL A 54 17.58 -5.82 -0.17
CA VAL A 54 17.09 -5.78 1.22
C VAL A 54 16.23 -4.55 1.46
N MET A 55 16.63 -3.38 0.94
CA MET A 55 15.80 -2.18 1.02
C MET A 55 14.46 -2.33 0.28
N MET A 56 14.45 -2.97 -0.90
CA MET A 56 13.21 -3.25 -1.61
C MET A 56 12.29 -4.22 -0.85
N LEU A 57 12.86 -5.21 -0.16
CA LEU A 57 12.10 -6.09 0.73
C LEU A 57 11.46 -5.32 1.90
N VAL A 58 12.19 -4.38 2.50
CA VAL A 58 11.64 -3.51 3.57
C VAL A 58 10.49 -2.67 3.03
N TRP A 59 10.65 -2.04 1.86
CA TRP A 59 9.59 -1.26 1.25
C TRP A 59 8.36 -2.11 0.89
N LEU A 60 8.58 -3.33 0.40
CA LEU A 60 7.51 -4.28 0.13
C LEU A 60 6.72 -4.60 1.41
N ALA A 61 7.41 -4.88 2.52
CA ALA A 61 6.77 -5.14 3.82
C ALA A 61 5.99 -3.92 4.34
N VAL A 62 6.52 -2.71 4.17
CA VAL A 62 5.82 -1.46 4.51
C VAL A 62 4.56 -1.29 3.66
N GLY A 63 4.63 -1.52 2.35
CA GLY A 63 3.48 -1.47 1.45
C GLY A 63 2.38 -2.46 1.85
N ILE A 64 2.75 -3.71 2.11
CA ILE A 64 1.82 -4.75 2.57
C ILE A 64 1.15 -4.32 3.89
N SER A 65 1.94 -3.82 4.84
CA SER A 65 1.43 -3.36 6.14
C SER A 65 0.43 -2.22 5.97
N GLN A 66 0.67 -1.27 5.07
CA GLN A 66 -0.27 -0.20 4.76
C GLN A 66 -1.58 -0.74 4.18
N VAL A 67 -1.52 -1.72 3.27
CA VAL A 67 -2.72 -2.36 2.70
C VAL A 67 -3.52 -3.08 3.79
N VAL A 68 -2.87 -3.88 4.64
CA VAL A 68 -3.52 -4.63 5.73
C VAL A 68 -4.16 -3.67 6.73
N VAL A 69 -3.45 -2.62 7.14
CA VAL A 69 -3.97 -1.62 8.07
C VAL A 69 -5.14 -0.85 7.45
N ALA A 70 -5.05 -0.47 6.17
CA ALA A 70 -6.15 0.21 5.48
C ALA A 70 -7.40 -0.67 5.40
N GLU A 71 -7.23 -1.96 5.11
CA GLU A 71 -8.33 -2.94 5.08
C GLU A 71 -8.97 -3.13 6.46
N ARG A 72 -8.16 -3.28 7.52
CA ARG A 72 -8.66 -3.37 8.90
C ARG A 72 -9.45 -2.13 9.30
N ARG A 73 -8.94 -0.94 8.98
CA ARG A 73 -9.64 0.33 9.27
C ARG A 73 -10.93 0.47 8.48
N ARG A 74 -10.95 0.01 7.23
CA ARG A 74 -12.16 -0.01 6.41
C ARG A 74 -13.23 -0.92 7.00
N ARG A 75 -12.87 -2.15 7.39
CA ARG A 75 -13.80 -3.08 8.04
C ARG A 75 -14.38 -2.52 9.34
N ARG A 76 -13.53 -1.88 10.15
CA ARG A 76 -13.98 -1.21 11.38
C ARG A 76 -14.94 -0.04 11.08
N PHE A 77 -14.62 0.78 10.09
CA PHE A 77 -15.50 1.86 9.64
C PHE A 77 -16.86 1.34 9.15
N GLU A 78 -16.87 0.28 8.34
CA GLU A 78 -18.10 -0.35 7.85
C GLU A 78 -18.92 -1.00 8.98
N ALA A 79 -18.26 -1.56 10.01
CA ALA A 79 -18.93 -2.08 11.20
C ALA A 79 -19.57 -0.98 12.07
N GLU A 80 -18.92 0.19 12.19
CA GLU A 80 -19.40 1.31 13.00
C GLU A 80 -20.44 2.20 12.28
N ARG A 81 -20.37 2.32 10.94
CA ARG A 81 -21.16 3.28 10.15
C ARG A 81 -22.13 2.65 9.15
N GLY A 82 -22.02 1.35 8.89
CA GLY A 82 -22.76 0.63 7.86
C GLY A 82 -21.93 0.36 6.60
N ARG A 83 -22.20 -0.77 5.94
CA ARG A 83 -21.43 -1.36 4.82
C ARG A 83 -21.16 -0.39 3.65
N ASP A 84 -22.08 0.53 3.40
CA ASP A 84 -22.00 1.49 2.29
C ASP A 84 -21.91 2.96 2.75
N ALA A 85 -21.60 3.21 4.03
CA ALA A 85 -21.45 4.57 4.53
C ALA A 85 -20.42 5.39 3.74
N GLY A 86 -20.82 6.55 3.21
CA GLY A 86 -19.95 7.45 2.45
C GLY A 86 -19.50 6.94 1.08
N LYS A 87 -20.16 5.92 0.52
CA LYS A 87 -19.94 5.47 -0.86
C LYS A 87 -20.50 6.53 -1.83
N GLN A 88 -19.71 6.95 -2.80
CA GLN A 88 -20.19 7.80 -3.89
C GLN A 88 -20.76 6.91 -4.98
N GLU A 89 -22.03 7.09 -5.30
CA GLU A 89 -22.60 6.51 -6.51
C GLU A 89 -22.26 7.42 -7.69
N PRO A 90 -21.78 6.85 -8.81
CA PRO A 90 -21.60 7.64 -10.02
C PRO A 90 -22.96 8.13 -10.50
N VAL A 91 -23.10 9.45 -10.68
CA VAL A 91 -24.27 10.03 -11.35
C VAL A 91 -24.21 9.55 -12.80
N ARG A 92 -25.21 8.78 -13.22
CA ARG A 92 -25.41 8.35 -14.61
C ARG A 92 -26.29 9.34 -15.34
#